data_AF-A0A931RC21-F1
#
_entry.id   AF-A0A931RC21-F1
#
_cell.length_a   1.000
_cell.length_b   1.000
_cell.length_c   1.000
_cell.angle_alpha   90.00
_cell.angle_beta   90.00
_cell.angle_gamma   90.00
#
_symmetry.space_group_name_H-M   'P 1'
#
loop_
_entity.id
_entity.type
_entity.pdbx_description
1 polymer ?
#
loop_
_entity_poly.entity_id
_entity_poly.type
_entity_poly.pdbx_seq_one_letter_code
_entity_poly.pdbx_strand_id
1 'polypeptide(L)' 'MSYKTIEVSPLHRFLLANTNMAWFWLLVRLYLGWGWLTAGWGKVQNPAWVGSDAGTMKTAAPLGRRFVECAKTI' A
#
# COMPACT_ATOMS: atom_id res chain seq x y z
N MET A 1 -1.19 -19.83 -34.89
CA MET A 1 -1.27 -19.36 -33.49
C MET A 1 -1.85 -20.51 -32.66
N SER A 2 -1.02 -21.30 -31.96
CA SER A 2 -1.46 -22.47 -31.20
C SER A 2 -1.78 -22.06 -29.77
N TYR A 3 -3.05 -22.16 -29.35
CA TYR A 3 -3.46 -21.83 -27.99
C TYR A 3 -3.60 -23.12 -27.19
N LYS A 4 -2.88 -23.19 -26.07
CA LYS A 4 -2.96 -24.31 -25.15
C LYS A 4 -4.04 -23.99 -24.13
N THR A 5 -5.16 -24.72 -24.14
CA THR A 5 -6.18 -24.57 -23.10
C THR A 5 -5.64 -25.14 -21.80
N ILE A 6 -5.66 -24.32 -20.76
CA ILE A 6 -5.33 -24.75 -19.40
C ILE A 6 -6.63 -25.16 -18.72
N GLU A 7 -6.82 -26.46 -18.59
CA GLU A 7 -7.97 -27.01 -17.89
C GLU A 7 -7.84 -26.65 -16.40
N VAL A 8 -8.69 -25.76 -15.92
CA VAL A 8 -8.65 -25.32 -14.52
C VAL A 8 -8.95 -26.51 -13.61
N SER A 9 -8.11 -26.68 -12.57
CA SER A 9 -8.19 -27.83 -11.70
C SER A 9 -9.54 -27.93 -10.98
N PRO A 10 -10.04 -29.14 -10.67
CA PRO A 10 -11.33 -29.33 -10.00
C PRO A 10 -11.43 -28.56 -8.67
N LEU A 11 -10.30 -28.43 -7.95
CA LEU A 11 -10.25 -27.63 -6.73
C LEU A 11 -10.48 -26.13 -6.96
N HIS A 12 -9.96 -25.56 -8.05
CA HIS A 12 -10.21 -24.14 -8.36
C HIS A 12 -11.68 -23.87 -8.61
N ARG A 13 -12.37 -24.77 -9.32
CA ARG A 13 -13.81 -24.66 -9.55
C ARG A 13 -14.59 -24.75 -8.24
N PHE A 14 -14.19 -25.64 -7.34
CA PHE A 14 -14.85 -25.80 -6.04
C PHE A 14 -14.64 -24.60 -5.10
N LEU A 15 -13.43 -24.03 -5.05
CA LEU A 15 -13.08 -22.92 -4.16
C LEU A 15 -13.60 -21.56 -4.62
N LEU A 16 -13.67 -21.34 -5.94
CA LEU A 16 -13.97 -20.01 -6.50
C LEU A 16 -15.30 -19.93 -7.25
N ALA A 17 -15.83 -21.04 -7.79
CA ALA A 17 -17.07 -21.03 -8.57
C ALA A 17 -18.29 -21.52 -7.77
N ASN A 18 -18.11 -22.00 -6.53
CA ASN A 18 -19.22 -22.46 -5.68
C ASN A 18 -19.76 -21.30 -4.81
N THR A 19 -21.05 -20.97 -4.98
CA THR A 19 -21.73 -19.89 -4.24
C THR A 19 -21.70 -20.08 -2.73
N ASN A 20 -21.70 -21.33 -2.24
CA ASN A 20 -21.64 -21.60 -0.80
C ASN A 20 -20.27 -21.24 -0.19
N MET A 21 -19.19 -21.27 -0.99
CA MET A 21 -17.84 -20.88 -0.56
C MET A 21 -17.67 -19.36 -0.46
N ALA A 22 -18.63 -18.58 -0.99
CA ALA A 22 -18.60 -17.12 -0.92
C ALA A 22 -18.65 -16.62 0.53
N TRP A 23 -19.40 -17.29 1.42
CA TRP A 23 -19.50 -16.91 2.83
C TRP A 23 -18.18 -17.10 3.58
N PHE A 24 -17.47 -18.20 3.30
CA PHE A 24 -16.14 -18.44 3.86
C PHE A 24 -15.15 -17.34 3.43
N TRP A 25 -15.16 -16.99 2.14
CA TRP A 25 -14.32 -15.90 1.64
C TRP A 25 -14.74 -14.52 2.17
N LEU A 26 -16.03 -14.30 2.47
CA LEU A 26 -16.46 -13.05 3.10
C LEU A 26 -15.80 -12.88 4.47
N LEU A 27 -15.79 -13.93 5.29
CA LEU A 27 -15.15 -13.92 6.61
C LEU A 27 -13.62 -13.72 6.52
N VAL A 28 -12.94 -14.45 5.63
CA VAL A 28 -11.49 -14.30 5.42
C VAL A 28 -11.15 -12.87 4.98
N ARG A 29 -11.92 -12.27 4.06
CA ARG A 29 -11.70 -10.88 3.64
C ARG A 29 -11.98 -9.88 4.76
N LEU A 30 -12.98 -10.11 5.61
CA LEU A 30 -13.26 -9.23 6.74
C LEU A 30 -12.08 -9.23 7.73
N TYR A 31 -11.49 -10.40 7.97
CA TYR A 31 -10.30 -10.54 8.81
C TYR A 31 -9.06 -9.86 8.19
N LEU A 32 -8.77 -10.10 6.91
CA LEU A 32 -7.67 -9.43 6.22
C LEU A 32 -7.88 -7.90 6.17
N GLY A 33 -9.11 -7.47 5.91
CA GLY A 33 -9.49 -6.06 5.89
C GLY A 33 -9.29 -5.40 7.25
N TRP A 34 -9.58 -6.10 8.34
CA TRP A 34 -9.31 -5.61 9.69
C TRP A 34 -7.83 -5.38 9.94
N GLY A 35 -6.96 -6.33 9.54
CA GLY A 35 -5.51 -6.18 9.62
C GLY A 35 -4.98 -5.02 8.77
N TRP A 36 -5.56 -4.82 7.57
CA TRP A 36 -5.19 -3.71 6.70
C TRP A 36 -5.66 -2.35 7.26
N LEU A 37 -6.84 -2.30 7.88
CA LEU A 37 -7.39 -1.11 8.53
C LEU A 37 -6.54 -0.70 9.73
N THR A 38 -6.14 -1.65 10.58
CA THR A 38 -5.26 -1.37 11.74
C THR A 38 -3.87 -0.91 11.30
N ALA A 39 -3.29 -1.51 10.26
CA ALA A 39 -2.01 -1.07 9.70
C ALA A 39 -2.11 0.31 9.02
N GLY A 40 -3.22 0.60 8.34
CA GLY A 40 -3.50 1.88 7.72
C GLY A 40 -3.71 3.00 8.74
N TRP A 41 -4.40 2.70 9.85
CA TRP A 41 -4.68 3.66 10.91
C TRP A 41 -3.40 4.25 11.52
N GLY A 42 -2.40 3.39 11.79
CA GLY A 42 -1.09 3.83 12.28
C GLY A 42 -0.32 4.71 11.29
N LYS A 43 -0.54 4.56 9.97
CA LYS A 43 0.06 5.43 8.96
C LYS A 43 -0.64 6.78 8.86
N VAL A 44 -1.97 6.81 8.98
CA VAL A 44 -2.77 8.05 8.91
C VAL A 44 -2.50 8.96 10.11
N GLN A 45 -2.26 8.39 11.29
CA GLN A 45 -1.92 9.17 12.48
C GLN A 45 -0.45 9.60 12.54
N ASN A 46 0.40 9.12 11.63
CA ASN A 46 1.82 9.43 11.66
C ASN A 46 2.06 10.82 11.03
N PRO A 47 2.54 11.81 11.80
CA PRO A 47 2.82 13.16 11.29
C PRO A 47 3.91 13.17 10.21
N ALA A 48 4.72 12.12 10.10
CA ALA A 48 5.68 11.95 9.01
C ALA A 48 5.03 11.78 7.62
N TRP A 49 3.74 11.42 7.56
CA TRP A 49 3.01 11.20 6.31
C TRP A 49 1.91 12.24 6.04
N VAL A 50 1.38 12.90 7.07
CA VAL A 50 0.19 13.77 6.95
C VAL A 50 0.40 15.19 7.55
N GLY A 51 1.57 15.49 8.10
CA GLY A 51 1.89 16.80 8.71
C GLY A 51 2.78 17.70 7.85
N SER A 52 3.06 18.91 8.34
CA SER A 52 4.01 19.88 7.75
C SER A 52 5.47 19.37 7.70
N ASP A 53 5.74 18.24 8.34
CA ASP A 53 7.01 17.50 8.29
C ASP A 53 7.01 16.37 7.24
N ALA A 54 5.93 16.19 6.46
CA ALA A 54 5.87 15.20 5.39
C ALA A 54 6.87 15.56 4.28
N GLY A 55 8.01 14.87 4.26
CA GLY A 55 9.11 15.13 3.33
C GLY A 55 10.19 16.09 3.85
N THR A 56 10.11 16.57 5.11
CA THR A 56 11.22 17.31 5.69
C THR A 56 12.31 16.32 6.12
N MET A 57 13.38 16.27 5.32
CA MET A 57 14.64 15.67 5.72
C MET A 57 15.07 16.36 7.02
N LYS A 58 14.97 15.67 8.17
CA LYS A 58 15.42 16.19 9.49
C LYS A 58 16.93 16.36 9.60
N THR A 59 17.61 16.54 8.47
CA THR A 59 19.05 16.70 8.36
C THR A 59 19.35 17.65 7.21
N ALA A 60 18.86 18.89 7.28
CA ALA A 60 19.58 19.97 6.62
C ALA A 60 20.90 20.15 7.38
N ALA A 61 21.90 19.36 6.99
CA ALA A 61 23.28 19.59 7.40
C ALA A 61 23.62 21.07 7.10
N PRO A 62 24.45 21.73 7.93
CA PRO A 62 24.70 23.18 7.88
C PRO A 62 25.27 23.73 6.55
N LEU A 63 25.44 22.89 5.52
CA LEU A 63 25.85 23.23 4.16
C LEU A 63 24.74 23.82 3.27
N GLY A 64 23.46 23.69 3.65
CA GLY A 64 22.33 24.17 2.82
C GLY A 64 22.20 25.69 2.69
N ARG A 65 22.81 26.49 3.59
CA ARG A 65 22.69 27.95 3.54
C ARG A 65 23.47 28.62 2.40
N ARG A 66 24.52 27.97 1.88
CA ARG A 66 25.36 28.58 0.83
C ARG A 66 24.71 28.56 -0.56
N PHE A 67 23.81 27.61 -0.81
CA PHE A 67 23.08 27.55 -2.08
C PHE A 67 22.00 28.63 -2.20
N VAL A 68 21.38 29.01 -1.08
CA VAL A 68 20.40 30.11 -1.05
C VAL A 68 21.08 31.46 -1.30
N GLU A 69 22.32 31.65 -0.84
CA GLU A 69 23.08 32.89 -1.11
C GLU A 69 23.53 33.00 -2.57
N CYS A 70 23.92 31.90 -3.22
CA CYS A 70 24.31 31.91 -4.64
C CYS A 70 23.15 32.35 -5.55
N ALA A 71 21.91 31.95 -5.24
CA ALA A 71 20.73 32.31 -6.03
C ALA A 71 20.32 33.79 -5.94
N LYS A 72 20.77 34.53 -4.91
CA LYS A 72 20.45 35.95 -4.74
C LYS A 72 21.45 36.89 -5.45
N THR A 73 22.47 36.31 -6.08
CA THR A 73 23.56 37.04 -6.77
C THR A 73 23.51 36.85 -8.29
N ILE A 74 22.43 36.27 -8.82
CA ILE A 74 22.00 36.31 -10.23
C ILE A 74 20.85 37.31 -10.34
#